data_AF-A0A920WKU6-F1
#
_entry.id   AF-A0A920WKU6-F1
#
_cell.length_a   1.000
_cell.length_b   1.000
_cell.length_c   1.000
_cell.angle_alpha   90.00
_cell.angle_beta   90.00
_cell.angle_gamma   90.00
#
_symmetry.space_group_name_H-M   'P 1'
#
loop_
_entity.id
_entity.type
_entity.pdbx_description
1 polymer ?
#
loop_
_entity_poly.entity_id
_entity_poly.type
_entity_poly.pdbx_seq_one_letter_code
_entity_poly.pdbx_strand_id
1 'polypeptide(L)'
;MAARPPLLGTVATMPPETPAVLAADPDSFHRFHHEVLPERIAAGNGALAHHYLADRGTLGIRTPAGSWTFVPRRGSVDLVKGEEGADSVVEVDLDAWLGLVSDLDTAPGLFYTDRATVPVGNPMRFMGWEPGLRALFHGIPVFDPDTTDLRGLDGAPLDPNQAFTLDDIGNEAARHFLRTAGYLWVRGAFDADEVAGMLANTAVLADEARPGDMTSWWGRDSGGPRC
;
A
#
# COMPACT_ATOMS: atom_id res chain seq x y z
N MET A 1 -31.46 18.41 23.29
CA MET A 1 -30.30 17.51 23.11
C MET A 1 -30.71 16.48 22.05
N ALA A 2 -30.40 16.74 20.78
CA ALA A 2 -30.90 15.94 19.66
C ALA A 2 -29.93 14.77 19.37
N ALA A 3 -30.47 13.56 19.30
CA ALA A 3 -29.72 12.34 19.01
C ALA A 3 -29.25 12.34 17.53
N ARG A 4 -27.97 12.00 17.31
CA ARG A 4 -27.42 11.76 15.96
C ARG A 4 -27.92 10.39 15.45
N PRO A 5 -28.38 10.28 14.21
CA PRO A 5 -28.80 9.00 13.63
C PRO A 5 -27.57 8.13 13.29
N PRO A 6 -27.72 6.79 13.24
CA PRO A 6 -26.62 5.88 12.96
C PRO A 6 -26.24 5.94 11.47
N LEU A 7 -24.92 5.94 11.21
CA LEU A 7 -24.35 5.80 9.87
C LEU A 7 -24.59 4.36 9.40
N LEU A 8 -25.65 4.15 8.62
CA LEU A 8 -25.80 2.96 7.80
C LEU A 8 -24.67 2.95 6.78
N GLY A 9 -23.79 1.94 6.89
CA GLY A 9 -22.73 1.69 5.93
C GLY A 9 -23.32 1.51 4.54
N THR A 10 -23.11 2.51 3.69
CA THR A 10 -23.37 2.37 2.26
C THR A 10 -22.25 1.49 1.73
N VAL A 11 -22.57 0.25 1.36
CA VAL A 11 -21.69 -0.54 0.51
C VAL A 11 -21.51 0.27 -0.76
N ALA A 12 -20.30 0.77 -0.99
CA ALA A 12 -19.96 1.45 -2.22
C ALA A 12 -20.26 0.49 -3.38
N THR A 13 -21.35 0.73 -4.10
CA THR A 13 -21.61 0.08 -5.37
C THR A 13 -20.47 0.44 -6.30
N MET A 14 -19.68 -0.55 -6.70
CA MET A 14 -18.66 -0.38 -7.74
C MET A 14 -19.33 0.25 -8.98
N PRO A 15 -18.79 1.38 -9.50
CA PRO A 15 -19.34 1.99 -10.70
C PRO A 15 -19.29 1.02 -11.89
N PRO A 16 -20.30 1.03 -12.78
CA PRO A 16 -20.51 0.00 -13.81
C PRO A 16 -19.65 0.16 -15.08
N GLU A 17 -18.70 1.09 -15.10
CA GLU A 17 -17.79 1.25 -16.23
C GLU A 17 -16.38 0.81 -15.80
N THR A 18 -15.88 -0.27 -16.38
CA THR A 18 -14.46 -0.62 -16.28
C THR A 18 -13.68 0.55 -16.85
N PRO A 19 -12.90 1.30 -16.04
CA PRO A 19 -12.10 2.39 -16.56
C PRO A 19 -11.20 1.83 -17.66
N ALA A 20 -11.03 2.56 -18.76
CA ALA A 20 -10.10 2.17 -19.81
C ALA A 20 -8.75 1.80 -19.17
N VAL A 21 -8.26 0.59 -19.46
CA VAL A 21 -7.03 0.06 -18.88
C VAL A 21 -5.89 1.04 -19.17
N LEU A 22 -5.16 1.45 -18.13
CA LEU A 22 -3.96 2.28 -18.26
C LEU A 22 -2.81 1.39 -18.76
N ALA A 23 -1.94 1.97 -19.58
CA ALA A 23 -0.70 1.35 -20.05
C ALA A 23 0.49 2.25 -19.74
N ALA A 24 1.72 1.72 -19.87
CA ALA A 24 2.96 2.44 -19.62
C ALA A 24 3.32 3.35 -20.82
N ASP A 25 2.42 4.29 -21.14
CA ASP A 25 2.56 5.21 -22.27
C ASP A 25 2.18 6.66 -21.90
N PRO A 26 2.62 7.66 -22.70
CA PRO A 26 2.29 9.06 -22.46
C PRO A 26 0.79 9.35 -22.46
N ASP A 27 0.00 8.68 -23.30
CA ASP A 27 -1.45 8.94 -23.40
C ASP A 27 -2.18 8.54 -22.12
N SER A 28 -1.84 7.38 -21.56
CA SER A 28 -2.34 6.90 -20.27
C SER A 28 -1.87 7.80 -19.13
N PHE A 29 -0.61 8.26 -19.15
CA PHE A 29 -0.10 9.24 -18.19
C PHE A 29 -0.92 10.53 -18.21
N HIS A 30 -1.19 11.08 -19.39
CA HIS A 30 -2.00 12.29 -19.53
C HIS A 30 -3.45 12.04 -19.11
N ARG A 31 -4.08 10.97 -19.57
CA ARG A 31 -5.47 10.60 -19.21
C ARG A 31 -5.62 10.43 -17.70
N PHE A 32 -4.67 9.77 -17.05
CA PHE A 32 -4.71 9.58 -15.61
C PHE A 32 -4.75 10.91 -14.86
N HIS A 33 -3.88 11.86 -15.20
CA HIS A 33 -3.79 13.14 -14.49
C HIS A 33 -4.86 14.16 -14.89
N HIS A 34 -5.42 14.05 -16.11
CA HIS A 34 -6.44 14.98 -16.60
C HIS A 34 -7.88 14.53 -16.33
N GLU A 35 -8.14 13.22 -16.26
CA GLU A 35 -9.49 12.67 -16.20
C GLU A 35 -9.65 11.77 -14.98
N VAL A 36 -8.93 10.65 -14.95
CA VAL A 36 -9.16 9.56 -13.97
C VAL A 36 -8.94 10.02 -12.54
N LEU A 37 -7.81 10.69 -12.28
CA LEU A 37 -7.46 11.10 -10.94
C LEU A 37 -8.29 12.30 -10.45
N PRO A 38 -8.54 13.34 -11.26
CA PRO A 38 -9.51 14.37 -10.90
C PRO A 38 -10.91 13.84 -10.55
N GLU A 39 -11.42 12.85 -11.30
CA GLU A 39 -12.70 12.20 -10.99
C GLU A 39 -12.67 11.49 -9.63
N ARG A 40 -11.60 10.73 -9.36
CA ARG A 40 -11.39 10.06 -8.06
C ARG A 40 -11.30 11.06 -6.90
N ILE A 41 -10.59 12.16 -7.10
CA ILE A 41 -10.50 13.25 -6.12
C ILE A 41 -11.89 13.82 -5.83
N ALA A 42 -12.67 14.11 -6.88
CA ALA A 42 -14.03 14.63 -6.75
C ALA A 42 -15.00 13.63 -6.09
N ALA A 43 -14.77 12.32 -6.28
CA ALA A 43 -15.55 11.25 -5.65
C ALA A 43 -15.26 11.07 -4.15
N GLY A 44 -14.28 11.79 -3.60
CA GLY A 44 -13.98 11.80 -2.16
C GLY A 44 -12.57 11.34 -1.79
N ASN A 45 -11.80 10.77 -2.73
CA ASN A 45 -10.45 10.29 -2.45
C ASN A 45 -9.50 11.41 -2.03
N GLY A 46 -9.72 12.63 -2.53
CA GLY A 46 -8.91 13.79 -2.15
C GLY A 46 -9.02 14.13 -0.66
N ALA A 47 -10.23 14.05 -0.10
CA ALA A 47 -10.47 14.27 1.33
C ALA A 47 -9.88 13.14 2.19
N LEU A 48 -10.03 11.89 1.73
CA LEU A 48 -9.45 10.72 2.37
C LEU A 48 -7.92 10.83 2.48
N ALA A 49 -7.26 11.22 1.38
CA ALA A 49 -5.82 11.39 1.34
C ALA A 49 -5.34 12.63 2.12
N HIS A 50 -6.06 13.76 2.06
CA HIS A 50 -5.67 15.00 2.73
C HIS A 50 -5.45 14.81 4.22
N HIS A 51 -6.32 14.05 4.91
CA HIS A 51 -6.22 13.87 6.36
C HIS A 51 -4.82 13.39 6.79
N TYR A 52 -4.24 12.47 6.03
CA TYR A 52 -2.89 11.97 6.27
C TYR A 52 -1.81 12.90 5.67
N LEU A 53 -2.05 13.52 4.52
CA LEU A 53 -1.02 14.25 3.77
C LEU A 53 -0.84 15.72 4.19
N ALA A 54 -1.76 16.31 4.95
CA ALA A 54 -1.78 17.75 5.27
C ALA A 54 -0.43 18.33 5.74
N ASP A 55 0.32 17.56 6.54
CA ASP A 55 1.59 18.00 7.15
C ASP A 55 2.83 17.37 6.48
N ARG A 56 2.68 16.75 5.31
CA ARG A 56 3.75 15.99 4.63
C ARG A 56 4.39 16.73 3.45
N GLY A 57 4.04 17.99 3.23
CA GLY A 57 4.50 18.82 2.12
C GLY A 57 3.86 18.41 0.80
N THR A 58 4.48 18.77 -0.32
CA THR A 58 4.02 18.44 -1.69
C THR A 58 4.94 17.40 -2.35
N LEU A 59 4.38 16.58 -3.24
CA LEU A 59 5.12 15.55 -3.97
C LEU A 59 4.93 15.72 -5.47
N GLY A 60 6.03 15.91 -6.20
CA GLY A 60 6.08 15.84 -7.66
C GLY A 60 6.42 14.44 -8.13
N ILE A 61 5.74 13.95 -9.17
CA ILE A 61 6.15 12.79 -9.96
C ILE A 61 6.57 13.30 -11.33
N ARG A 62 7.80 12.96 -11.74
CA ARG A 62 8.37 13.24 -13.05
C ARG A 62 8.52 11.94 -13.84
N THR A 63 8.06 11.96 -15.08
CA THR A 63 8.26 10.91 -16.08
C THR A 63 8.74 11.52 -17.40
N PRO A 64 9.17 10.69 -18.38
CA PRO A 64 9.44 11.19 -19.73
C PRO A 64 8.24 11.85 -20.42
N ALA A 65 7.01 11.56 -20.00
CA ALA A 65 5.79 12.17 -20.54
C ALA A 65 5.44 13.52 -19.89
N GLY A 66 6.12 13.89 -18.80
CA GLY A 66 5.93 15.15 -18.09
C GLY A 66 5.90 14.97 -16.58
N SER A 67 5.52 16.04 -15.87
CA SER A 67 5.46 16.05 -14.42
C SER A 67 4.15 16.60 -13.88
N TRP A 68 3.78 16.11 -12.70
CA TRP A 68 2.63 16.56 -11.93
C TRP A 68 2.97 16.58 -10.44
N THR A 69 2.43 17.57 -9.74
CA THR A 69 2.60 17.76 -8.30
C THR A 69 1.27 17.60 -7.58
N PHE A 70 1.27 16.76 -6.55
CA PHE A 70 0.17 16.55 -5.62
C PHE A 70 0.32 17.52 -4.44
N VAL A 71 -0.69 18.36 -4.24
CA VAL A 71 -0.67 19.45 -3.25
C VAL A 71 -1.81 19.29 -2.25
N PRO A 72 -1.54 18.80 -1.02
CA PRO A 72 -2.56 18.74 0.03
C PRO A 72 -2.97 20.15 0.42
N ARG A 73 -4.23 20.54 0.15
CA ARG A 73 -4.78 21.84 0.53
C ARG A 73 -6.29 21.86 0.57
N ARG A 74 -6.84 22.74 1.42
CA ARG A 74 -8.29 23.01 1.51
C ARG A 74 -9.14 21.74 1.74
N GLY A 75 -8.62 20.78 2.51
CA GLY A 75 -9.33 19.54 2.80
C GLY A 75 -9.34 18.52 1.65
N SER A 76 -8.55 18.74 0.59
CA SER A 76 -8.38 17.82 -0.54
C SER A 76 -6.92 17.80 -1.05
N VAL A 77 -6.65 17.10 -2.15
CA VAL A 77 -5.37 17.14 -2.84
C VAL A 77 -5.58 17.77 -4.22
N ASP A 78 -4.95 18.91 -4.47
CA ASP A 78 -4.93 19.55 -5.79
C ASP A 78 -3.88 18.86 -6.68
N LEU A 79 -4.18 18.73 -7.98
CA LEU A 79 -3.22 18.34 -9.01
C LEU A 79 -2.70 19.60 -9.72
N VAL A 80 -1.39 19.80 -9.69
CA VAL A 80 -0.73 20.89 -10.41
C VAL A 80 0.18 20.30 -11.48
N LYS A 81 0.00 20.72 -12.73
CA LYS A 81 0.90 20.32 -13.82
C LYS A 81 2.27 20.95 -13.59
N GLY A 82 3.33 20.18 -13.78
CA GLY A 82 4.69 20.58 -13.51
C GLY A 82 5.17 20.13 -12.13
N GLU A 83 6.38 20.55 -11.82
CA GLU A 83 7.08 20.26 -10.56
C GLU A 83 7.56 21.55 -9.86
N GLU A 84 7.22 22.71 -10.41
CA GLU A 84 7.54 23.98 -9.78
C GLU A 84 6.80 24.10 -8.43
N GLY A 85 7.58 24.14 -7.34
CA GLY A 85 7.05 24.23 -5.98
C GLY A 85 6.80 22.89 -5.29
N ALA A 86 7.24 21.78 -5.87
CA ALA A 86 7.27 20.48 -5.18
C ALA A 86 8.36 20.45 -4.09
N ASP A 87 8.00 20.06 -2.86
CA ASP A 87 8.97 19.91 -1.77
C ASP A 87 9.88 18.69 -1.97
N SER A 88 9.38 17.65 -2.64
CA SER A 88 10.16 16.55 -3.20
C SER A 88 9.67 16.21 -4.60
N VAL A 89 10.58 15.82 -5.49
CA VAL A 89 10.26 15.26 -6.81
C VAL A 89 10.82 13.85 -6.87
N VAL A 90 9.99 12.87 -7.23
CA VAL A 90 10.42 11.52 -7.59
C VAL A 90 10.41 11.38 -9.12
N GLU A 91 11.52 10.90 -9.67
CA GLU A 91 11.66 10.61 -11.09
C GLU A 91 11.57 9.10 -11.31
N VAL A 92 10.65 8.71 -12.20
CA VAL A 92 10.36 7.32 -12.57
C VAL A 92 10.10 7.23 -14.08
N ASP A 93 10.30 6.06 -14.67
CA ASP A 93 9.84 5.81 -16.05
C ASP A 93 8.32 5.52 -16.08
N LEU A 94 7.78 5.26 -17.28
CA LEU A 94 6.36 5.00 -17.45
C LEU A 94 5.91 3.63 -16.91
N ASP A 95 6.81 2.65 -16.85
CA ASP A 95 6.51 1.33 -16.28
C ASP A 95 6.38 1.40 -14.75
N ALA A 96 7.34 2.06 -14.09
CA ALA A 96 7.31 2.33 -12.66
C ALA A 96 6.15 3.28 -12.28
N TRP A 97 5.83 4.27 -13.11
CA TRP A 97 4.63 5.08 -12.95
C TRP A 97 3.36 4.22 -13.02
N LEU A 98 3.22 3.35 -14.03
CA LEU A 98 2.06 2.46 -14.16
C LEU A 98 1.94 1.55 -12.94
N GLY A 99 3.05 1.00 -12.47
CA GLY A 99 3.12 0.18 -11.26
C GLY A 99 2.62 0.91 -10.02
N LEU A 100 3.03 2.18 -9.84
CA LEU A 100 2.55 3.02 -8.72
C LEU A 100 1.06 3.29 -8.79
N VAL A 101 0.53 3.71 -9.94
CA VAL A 101 -0.91 4.07 -10.07
C VAL A 101 -1.84 2.86 -10.11
N SER A 102 -1.27 1.66 -10.25
CA SER A 102 -1.99 0.37 -10.24
C SER A 102 -1.81 -0.40 -8.92
N ASP A 103 -1.11 0.18 -7.94
CA ASP A 103 -0.75 -0.45 -6.65
C ASP A 103 0.01 -1.79 -6.79
N LEU A 104 0.81 -1.92 -7.86
CA LEU A 104 1.69 -3.07 -8.10
C LEU A 104 3.13 -2.82 -7.60
N ASP A 105 3.50 -1.55 -7.44
CA ASP A 105 4.80 -1.13 -6.95
C ASP A 105 4.67 -0.23 -5.72
N THR A 106 5.65 -0.34 -4.83
CA THR A 106 5.76 0.47 -3.60
C THR A 106 6.97 1.39 -3.66
N ALA A 107 6.97 2.48 -2.91
CA ALA A 107 8.11 3.40 -2.90
C ALA A 107 9.43 2.71 -2.49
N PRO A 108 9.47 1.86 -1.45
CA PRO A 108 10.66 1.07 -1.12
C PRO A 108 11.07 0.12 -2.25
N GLY A 109 10.12 -0.58 -2.88
CA GLY A 109 10.38 -1.50 -3.97
C GLY A 109 11.09 -0.82 -5.14
N LEU A 110 10.59 0.35 -5.54
CA LEU A 110 11.20 1.14 -6.61
C LEU A 110 12.63 1.61 -6.28
N PHE A 111 12.90 1.98 -5.02
CA PHE A 111 14.24 2.37 -4.61
C PHE A 111 15.21 1.19 -4.55
N TYR A 112 14.77 0.03 -4.05
CA TYR A 112 15.64 -1.15 -3.95
C TYR A 112 15.99 -1.76 -5.30
N THR A 113 15.21 -1.47 -6.35
CA THR A 113 15.48 -1.92 -7.72
C THR A 113 16.00 -0.81 -8.63
N ASP A 114 16.44 0.33 -8.10
CA ASP A 114 16.94 1.48 -8.87
C ASP A 114 15.97 2.00 -9.95
N ARG A 115 14.65 1.85 -9.74
CA ARG A 115 13.59 2.28 -10.66
C ARG A 115 12.96 3.64 -10.28
N ALA A 116 13.43 4.25 -9.21
CA ALA A 116 13.07 5.60 -8.80
C ALA A 116 14.29 6.36 -8.30
N THR A 117 14.36 7.65 -8.62
CA THR A 117 15.34 8.58 -8.04
C THR A 117 14.63 9.82 -7.50
N VAL A 118 15.30 10.57 -6.61
CA VAL A 118 14.72 11.79 -6.01
C VAL A 118 15.64 12.96 -6.32
N PRO A 119 15.47 13.62 -7.48
CA PRO A 119 16.30 14.76 -7.87
C PRO A 119 16.11 16.00 -6.98
N VAL A 120 14.97 16.11 -6.30
CA VAL A 120 14.64 17.23 -5.40
C VAL A 120 14.07 16.70 -4.10
N GLY A 121 14.55 17.22 -2.97
CA GLY A 121 13.98 16.97 -1.65
C GLY A 121 14.49 15.69 -0.97
N ASN A 122 13.63 15.08 -0.15
CA ASN A 122 13.96 13.93 0.70
C ASN A 122 13.25 12.65 0.20
N PRO A 123 13.96 11.54 -0.07
CA PRO A 123 13.35 10.27 -0.47
C PRO A 123 12.40 9.67 0.58
N MET A 124 12.61 9.97 1.86
CA MET A 124 11.71 9.54 2.93
C MET A 124 10.32 10.17 2.81
N ARG A 125 10.20 11.31 2.12
CA ARG A 125 8.89 11.89 1.82
C ARG A 125 8.11 11.01 0.87
N PHE A 126 8.73 10.50 -0.21
CA PHE A 126 8.05 9.61 -1.15
C PHE A 126 7.59 8.32 -0.46
N MET A 127 8.45 7.71 0.36
CA MET A 127 8.08 6.56 1.21
C MET A 127 6.93 6.89 2.17
N GLY A 128 6.99 8.05 2.83
CA GLY A 128 5.93 8.49 3.75
C GLY A 128 4.62 8.85 3.06
N TRP A 129 4.63 9.11 1.75
CA TRP A 129 3.45 9.46 0.94
C TRP A 129 2.64 8.24 0.49
N GLU A 130 3.21 7.04 0.53
CA GLU A 130 2.59 5.82 -0.02
C GLU A 130 1.15 5.56 0.51
N PRO A 131 0.83 5.68 1.82
CA PRO A 131 -0.54 5.53 2.28
C PRO A 131 -1.50 6.58 1.69
N GLY A 132 -1.03 7.82 1.55
CA GLY A 132 -1.80 8.90 0.95
C GLY A 132 -2.03 8.70 -0.55
N LEU A 133 -1.05 8.14 -1.27
CA LEU A 133 -1.21 7.79 -2.69
C LEU A 133 -2.25 6.68 -2.86
N ARG A 134 -2.25 5.64 -2.02
CA ARG A 134 -3.29 4.59 -2.06
C ARG A 134 -4.69 5.13 -1.75
N ALA A 135 -4.81 6.02 -0.77
CA ALA A 135 -6.06 6.72 -0.49
C ALA A 135 -6.53 7.55 -1.69
N LEU A 136 -5.60 8.28 -2.30
CA LEU A 136 -5.86 9.18 -3.42
C LEU A 136 -6.24 8.41 -4.70
N PHE A 137 -5.50 7.35 -5.03
CA PHE A 137 -5.63 6.62 -6.28
C PHE A 137 -6.70 5.52 -6.21
N HIS A 138 -6.86 4.86 -5.07
CA HIS A 138 -7.70 3.66 -4.95
C HIS A 138 -8.82 3.80 -3.92
N GLY A 139 -8.91 4.92 -3.20
CA GLY A 139 -9.91 5.10 -2.15
C GLY A 139 -9.66 4.22 -0.93
N ILE A 140 -8.44 3.69 -0.77
CA ILE A 140 -8.07 2.84 0.36
C ILE A 140 -7.79 3.75 1.57
N PRO A 141 -8.58 3.69 2.66
CA PRO A 141 -8.37 4.54 3.82
C PRO A 141 -6.99 4.35 4.43
N VAL A 142 -6.38 5.46 4.87
CA VAL A 142 -5.15 5.37 5.66
C VAL A 142 -5.49 4.81 7.03
N PHE A 143 -4.73 3.79 7.45
CA PHE A 143 -4.87 3.20 8.77
C PHE A 143 -4.60 4.24 9.86
N ASP A 144 -5.54 4.35 10.80
CA ASP A 144 -5.45 5.18 11.99
C ASP A 144 -5.77 4.32 13.23
N PRO A 145 -4.79 4.07 14.10
CA PRO A 145 -4.98 3.22 15.28
C PRO A 145 -5.99 3.80 16.28
N ASP A 146 -6.19 5.13 16.31
CA ASP A 146 -7.07 5.78 17.28
C ASP A 146 -8.55 5.67 16.90
N THR A 147 -8.85 5.44 15.62
CA THR A 147 -10.21 5.29 15.09
C THR A 147 -10.56 3.86 14.66
N THR A 148 -9.57 2.97 14.64
CA THR A 148 -9.78 1.56 14.29
C THR A 148 -10.59 0.84 15.37
N ASP A 149 -11.73 0.29 14.98
CA ASP A 149 -12.60 -0.47 15.88
C ASP A 149 -12.89 -1.87 15.34
N LEU A 150 -12.00 -2.82 15.66
CA LEU A 150 -12.16 -4.21 15.25
C LEU A 150 -13.13 -4.92 16.21
N ARG A 151 -14.24 -5.42 15.67
CA ARG A 151 -15.30 -6.07 16.45
C ARG A 151 -15.46 -7.53 16.09
N GLY A 152 -15.66 -8.37 17.10
CA GLY A 152 -16.04 -9.78 16.96
C GLY A 152 -17.50 -9.95 16.56
N LEU A 153 -17.91 -11.21 16.34
CA LEU A 153 -19.29 -11.57 15.98
C LEU A 153 -20.33 -11.16 17.05
N ASP A 154 -19.90 -11.08 18.29
CA ASP A 154 -20.69 -10.68 19.45
C ASP A 154 -20.69 -9.15 19.67
N GLY A 155 -19.99 -8.39 18.82
CA GLY A 155 -19.81 -6.94 18.96
C GLY A 155 -18.80 -6.54 20.04
N ALA A 156 -18.14 -7.49 20.70
CA ALA A 156 -17.02 -7.19 21.60
C ALA A 156 -15.78 -6.77 20.79
N PRO A 157 -14.81 -6.05 21.39
CA PRO A 157 -13.51 -5.86 20.77
C PRO A 157 -12.91 -7.20 20.33
N LEU A 158 -12.43 -7.26 19.09
CA LEU A 158 -11.78 -8.44 18.53
C LEU A 158 -10.40 -8.64 19.17
N ASP A 159 -10.06 -9.88 19.58
CA ASP A 159 -8.74 -10.23 20.08
C ASP A 159 -7.78 -10.56 18.91
N PRO A 160 -6.78 -9.72 18.60
CA PRO A 160 -5.88 -9.96 17.47
C PRO A 160 -5.03 -11.23 17.62
N ASN A 161 -4.90 -11.77 18.84
CA ASN A 161 -4.14 -12.99 19.12
C ASN A 161 -5.01 -14.25 19.04
N GLN A 162 -6.26 -14.14 18.61
CA GLN A 162 -7.12 -15.30 18.42
C GLN A 162 -6.49 -16.24 17.37
N ALA A 163 -6.28 -17.48 17.78
CA ALA A 163 -5.73 -18.53 16.93
C ALA A 163 -6.82 -19.50 16.48
N PHE A 164 -6.70 -19.96 15.24
CA PHE A 164 -7.56 -20.94 14.60
C PHE A 164 -6.79 -22.24 14.34
N THR A 165 -7.49 -23.34 14.15
CA THR A 165 -6.94 -24.60 13.62
C THR A 165 -7.40 -24.79 12.16
N LEU A 166 -6.84 -25.77 11.45
CA LEU A 166 -7.29 -26.10 10.08
C LEU A 166 -8.79 -26.44 10.01
N ASP A 167 -9.32 -27.09 11.04
CA ASP A 167 -10.74 -27.41 11.14
C ASP A 167 -11.62 -26.17 11.34
N ASP A 168 -11.05 -25.07 11.83
CA ASP A 168 -11.78 -23.82 12.08
C ASP A 168 -11.89 -22.90 10.85
N ILE A 169 -11.00 -23.01 9.85
CA ILE A 169 -10.88 -22.03 8.74
C ILE A 169 -12.18 -21.87 7.94
N GLY A 170 -13.04 -22.88 7.94
CA GLY A 170 -14.34 -22.85 7.27
C GLY A 170 -15.48 -22.21 8.06
N ASN A 171 -15.33 -22.06 9.38
CA ASN A 171 -16.40 -21.64 10.28
C ASN A 171 -16.65 -20.12 10.23
N GLU A 172 -17.80 -19.68 10.76
CA GLU A 172 -18.19 -18.27 10.69
C GLU A 172 -17.24 -17.37 11.50
N ALA A 173 -16.69 -17.86 12.61
CA ALA A 173 -15.76 -17.10 13.43
C ALA A 173 -14.46 -16.78 12.68
N ALA A 174 -13.88 -17.76 11.98
CA ALA A 174 -12.69 -17.57 11.15
C ALA A 174 -12.97 -16.65 9.97
N ARG A 175 -14.12 -16.82 9.29
CA ARG A 175 -14.51 -15.95 8.18
C ARG A 175 -14.71 -14.50 8.62
N HIS A 176 -15.38 -14.30 9.75
CA HIS A 176 -15.57 -12.97 10.33
C HIS A 176 -14.24 -12.35 10.72
N PHE A 177 -13.39 -13.09 11.44
CA PHE A 177 -12.08 -12.64 11.85
C PHE A 177 -11.23 -12.21 10.65
N LEU A 178 -11.14 -13.03 9.60
CA LEU A 178 -10.37 -12.69 8.40
C LEU A 178 -10.87 -11.41 7.73
N ARG A 179 -12.19 -11.22 7.62
CA ARG A 179 -12.78 -10.00 7.03
C ARG A 179 -12.50 -8.75 7.87
N THR A 180 -12.44 -8.90 9.19
CA THR A 180 -12.25 -7.77 10.12
C THR A 180 -10.77 -7.45 10.34
N ALA A 181 -9.92 -8.44 10.59
CA ALA A 181 -8.50 -8.28 10.91
C ALA A 181 -7.58 -8.34 9.68
N GLY A 182 -8.04 -8.91 8.56
CA GLY A 182 -7.25 -9.05 7.32
C GLY A 182 -6.27 -10.23 7.31
N TYR A 183 -6.21 -11.03 8.39
CA TYR A 183 -5.36 -12.23 8.47
C TYR A 183 -6.04 -13.32 9.31
N LEU A 184 -5.45 -14.53 9.30
CA LEU A 184 -5.75 -15.60 10.24
C LEU A 184 -4.45 -16.16 10.81
N TRP A 185 -4.38 -16.29 12.12
CA TRP A 185 -3.32 -17.07 12.75
C TRP A 185 -3.78 -18.52 12.90
N VAL A 186 -3.23 -19.42 12.07
CA VAL A 186 -3.57 -20.84 12.09
C VAL A 186 -2.46 -21.63 12.78
N ARG A 187 -2.83 -22.39 13.82
CA ARG A 187 -1.92 -23.31 14.54
C ARG A 187 -2.02 -24.71 13.96
N GLY A 188 -0.88 -25.42 14.00
CA GLY A 188 -0.81 -26.81 13.55
C GLY A 188 -1.14 -26.97 12.06
N ALA A 189 -0.83 -25.96 11.25
CA ALA A 189 -0.99 -26.04 9.80
C ALA A 189 -0.03 -27.08 9.17
N PHE A 190 1.11 -27.30 9.83
CA PHE A 190 2.10 -28.32 9.49
C PHE A 190 2.39 -29.17 10.72
N ASP A 191 2.64 -30.46 10.49
CA ASP A 191 3.13 -31.35 11.54
C ASP A 191 4.66 -31.23 11.75
N ALA A 192 5.17 -31.90 12.77
CA ALA A 192 6.58 -31.82 13.14
C ALA A 192 7.52 -32.39 12.07
N ASP A 193 7.07 -33.42 11.33
CA ASP A 193 7.87 -34.07 10.30
C ASP A 193 7.91 -33.20 9.03
N GLU A 194 6.80 -32.57 8.67
CA GLU A 194 6.74 -31.57 7.59
C GLU A 194 7.66 -30.38 7.87
N VAL A 195 7.59 -29.81 9.09
CA VAL A 195 8.48 -28.72 9.50
C VAL A 195 9.95 -29.16 9.47
N ALA A 196 10.26 -30.36 9.95
CA ALA A 196 11.62 -30.90 9.90
C ALA A 196 12.12 -31.06 8.45
N GLY A 197 11.26 -31.51 7.55
CA GLY A 197 11.57 -31.62 6.12
C GLY A 197 11.82 -30.26 5.47
N MET A 198 11.01 -29.24 5.77
CA MET A 198 11.24 -27.88 5.27
C MET A 198 12.58 -27.32 5.77
N LEU A 199 12.88 -27.48 7.06
CA LEU A 199 14.15 -27.03 7.65
C LEU A 199 15.36 -27.74 7.05
N ALA A 200 15.26 -29.05 6.76
CA ALA A 200 16.31 -29.79 6.09
C ALA A 200 16.58 -29.25 4.68
N ASN A 201 15.53 -28.91 3.92
CA ASN A 201 15.67 -28.28 2.61
C ASN A 201 16.28 -26.87 2.71
N THR A 202 15.88 -26.07 3.70
CA THR A 202 16.47 -24.75 3.94
C THR A 202 17.97 -24.84 4.27
N ALA A 203 18.41 -25.86 5.01
CA ALA A 203 19.82 -26.07 5.32
C ALA A 203 20.66 -26.33 4.05
N VAL A 204 20.13 -27.09 3.09
CA VAL A 204 20.79 -27.30 1.78
C VAL A 204 20.92 -25.97 1.03
N LEU A 205 19.85 -25.16 0.98
CA LEU A 205 19.90 -23.85 0.32
C LEU A 205 20.87 -22.89 1.01
N ALA A 206 20.96 -22.93 2.34
CA ALA A 206 21.90 -22.12 3.10
C ALA A 206 23.37 -22.50 2.81
N ASP A 207 23.67 -23.78 2.61
CA ASP A 207 25.01 -24.25 2.24
C ASP A 207 25.40 -23.83 0.80
N GLU A 208 24.42 -23.66 -0.08
CA GLU A 208 24.64 -23.25 -1.47
C GLU A 208 24.68 -21.72 -1.66
N ALA A 209 24.12 -20.97 -0.72
CA ALA A 209 24.03 -19.51 -0.74
C ALA A 209 25.41 -18.84 -0.85
N ARG A 210 25.50 -17.80 -1.68
CA ARG A 210 26.72 -17.00 -1.83
C ARG A 210 26.45 -15.51 -1.64
N PRO A 211 27.36 -14.75 -1.03
CA PRO A 211 27.23 -13.30 -0.97
C PRO A 211 27.10 -12.71 -2.38
N GLY A 212 26.03 -11.95 -2.62
CA GLY A 212 25.76 -11.30 -3.91
C GLY A 212 25.11 -12.18 -4.98
N ASP A 213 24.61 -13.36 -4.63
CA ASP A 213 23.88 -14.24 -5.56
C ASP A 213 22.46 -13.76 -5.94
N MET A 214 22.01 -12.63 -5.37
CA MET A 214 20.68 -12.02 -5.56
C MET A 214 19.50 -12.93 -5.22
N THR A 215 19.74 -14.06 -4.56
CA THR A 215 18.73 -15.06 -4.16
C THR A 215 18.78 -15.36 -2.66
N SER A 216 19.83 -14.90 -1.99
CA SER A 216 20.08 -15.09 -0.56
C SER A 216 20.27 -13.75 0.14
N TRP A 217 19.68 -13.60 1.33
CA TRP A 217 19.80 -12.39 2.16
C TRP A 217 20.89 -12.58 3.21
N TRP A 218 21.80 -11.62 3.34
CA TRP A 218 22.94 -11.74 4.26
C TRP A 218 22.85 -10.69 5.37
N GLY A 219 22.69 -11.16 6.61
CA GLY A 219 22.85 -10.35 7.82
C GLY A 219 24.32 -10.24 8.23
N ARG A 220 24.66 -9.26 9.07
CA ARG A 220 25.99 -9.15 9.70
C ARG A 220 25.83 -9.11 11.21
N ASP A 221 26.40 -10.10 11.90
CA ASP A 221 26.52 -10.10 13.36
C ASP A 221 27.99 -9.86 13.78
N SER A 222 28.27 -9.89 15.09
CA SER A 222 29.63 -9.71 15.63
C SER A 222 30.63 -10.79 15.19
N GLY A 223 30.16 -11.90 14.62
CA GLY A 223 30.97 -13.01 14.09
C GLY A 223 31.17 -12.96 12.57
N GLY A 224 30.52 -12.03 11.85
CA GLY A 224 30.66 -11.88 10.40
C GLY A 224 29.34 -11.95 9.63
N PRO A 225 29.39 -12.06 8.29
CA PRO A 225 28.20 -12.22 7.47
C PRO A 225 27.56 -13.61 7.66
N ARG A 226 26.24 -13.67 7.79
CA ARG A 226 25.44 -14.91 7.83
C ARG A 226 24.28 -14.81 6.83
N CYS A 227 24.07 -15.88 6.09
CA CYS A 227 22.87 -16.08 5.27
C CYS A 227 21.67 -16.43 6.15
#